data_AF-A0A162MHU9-F1
#
_entry.id   AF-A0A162MHU9-F1
#
_cell.length_a   1.000
_cell.length_b   1.000
_cell.length_c   1.000
_cell.angle_alpha   90.00
_cell.angle_beta   90.00
_cell.angle_gamma   90.00
#
_symmetry.space_group_name_H-M   'P 1'
#
loop_
_entity.id
_entity.type
_entity.pdbx_description
1 polymer ?
#
loop_
_entity_poly.entity_id
_entity_poly.type
_entity_poly.pdbx_seq_one_letter_code
_entity_poly.pdbx_strand_id
1 'polypeptide(L)'
;MKGENKNNVLSWLSALFFEEVQDNNPNSDLLEELRKAKNEWMAAESYFESVSDPDLVEYAVYNIETAKRKYFYLLKKAKEEGITSGDVK
;
A
#
# COMPACT_ATOMS: atom_id res chain seq x y z
N MET A 1 -0.02 -37.22 8.52
CA MET A 1 0.96 -36.11 8.54
C MET A 1 0.24 -34.88 8.02
N LYS A 2 -0.26 -34.03 8.93
CA LYS A 2 -0.97 -32.79 8.57
C LYS A 2 0.05 -31.66 8.73
N GLY A 3 0.67 -31.26 7.63
CA GLY A 3 1.53 -30.09 7.58
C GLY A 3 0.64 -28.86 7.60
N GLU A 4 0.60 -28.18 8.73
CA GLU A 4 -0.19 -26.99 8.99
C GLU A 4 0.35 -25.77 8.25
N ASN A 5 -0.60 -24.85 8.01
CA ASN A 5 -0.43 -23.42 7.84
C ASN A 5 0.01 -22.88 6.46
N LYS A 6 -1.00 -22.65 5.59
CA LYS A 6 -0.86 -21.81 4.39
C LYS A 6 -1.71 -20.53 4.41
N ASN A 7 -2.26 -20.12 5.55
CA ASN A 7 -3.07 -18.92 5.63
C ASN A 7 -2.91 -18.27 7.00
N ASN A 8 -2.06 -17.25 7.15
CA ASN A 8 -2.24 -16.34 8.30
C ASN A 8 -1.55 -14.97 8.32
N VAL A 9 -0.96 -14.46 7.23
CA VAL A 9 -0.45 -13.07 7.23
C VAL A 9 -1.30 -12.08 6.43
N LEU A 10 -2.06 -12.54 5.45
CA LEU A 10 -2.92 -11.65 4.67
C LEU A 10 -4.32 -11.51 5.29
N SER A 11 -4.78 -12.53 6.02
CA SER A 11 -6.11 -12.53 6.66
C SER A 11 -6.20 -11.68 7.93
N TRP A 12 -5.14 -11.62 8.75
CA TRP A 12 -5.14 -10.72 9.91
C TRP A 12 -4.95 -9.26 9.47
N LEU A 13 -4.12 -9.02 8.44
CA LEU A 13 -3.99 -7.69 7.81
C LEU A 13 -5.32 -7.27 7.19
N SER A 14 -6.05 -8.15 6.51
CA SER A 14 -7.37 -7.81 6.00
C SER A 14 -8.36 -7.50 7.13
N ALA A 15 -8.36 -8.24 8.24
CA ALA A 15 -9.22 -7.92 9.39
C ALA A 15 -8.82 -6.64 10.14
N LEU A 16 -7.54 -6.25 10.10
CA LEU A 16 -7.02 -4.98 10.64
C LEU A 16 -7.26 -3.77 9.71
N PHE A 17 -7.50 -4.00 8.41
CA PHE A 17 -7.52 -2.93 7.40
C PHE A 17 -8.77 -2.84 6.51
N PHE A 18 -9.66 -3.83 6.46
CA PHE A 18 -10.81 -3.87 5.54
C PHE A 18 -12.17 -3.83 6.25
N GLU A 19 -12.88 -2.73 6.04
CA GLU A 19 -14.35 -2.67 6.03
C GLU A 19 -14.82 -2.53 4.57
N GLU A 20 -15.94 -3.17 4.27
CA GLU A 20 -16.62 -3.25 2.98
C GLU A 20 -17.48 -1.99 2.79
N VAL A 21 -17.30 -1.21 1.73
CA VAL A 21 -18.06 0.04 1.59
C VAL A 21 -18.49 0.35 0.15
N GLN A 22 -19.65 1.02 0.06
CA GLN A 22 -20.41 1.43 -1.12
C GLN A 22 -20.03 2.84 -1.62
N ASP A 23 -20.06 2.99 -2.95
CA ASP A 23 -19.57 4.11 -3.77
C ASP A 23 -20.64 5.18 -4.05
N ASN A 24 -20.30 6.47 -3.86
CA ASN A 24 -20.94 7.66 -4.47
C ASN A 24 -20.02 8.92 -4.44
N ASN A 25 -19.24 9.21 -5.52
CA ASN A 25 -18.82 10.53 -6.09
C ASN A 25 -18.41 11.69 -5.11
N PRO A 26 -17.15 12.22 -5.02
CA PRO A 26 -16.47 13.12 -5.98
C PRO A 26 -14.91 13.04 -5.97
N ASN A 27 -14.36 11.89 -5.59
CA ASN A 27 -13.00 11.76 -5.04
C ASN A 27 -11.91 11.23 -6.02
N SER A 28 -12.05 11.48 -7.31
CA SER A 28 -11.14 10.93 -8.35
C SER A 28 -9.67 11.27 -8.13
N ASP A 29 -9.38 12.47 -7.61
CA ASP A 29 -8.01 12.97 -7.50
C ASP A 29 -7.24 12.30 -6.36
N LEU A 30 -7.85 12.16 -5.18
CA LEU A 30 -7.20 11.47 -4.06
C LEU A 30 -7.03 9.97 -4.34
N LEU A 31 -7.99 9.36 -5.04
CA LEU A 31 -7.91 7.98 -5.49
C LEU A 31 -6.76 7.76 -6.47
N GLU A 32 -6.60 8.67 -7.43
CA GLU A 32 -5.49 8.63 -8.37
C GLU A 32 -4.14 8.86 -7.67
N GLU A 33 -4.07 9.76 -6.69
CA GLU A 33 -2.88 9.94 -5.85
C GLU A 33 -2.55 8.66 -5.05
N LEU A 34 -3.57 7.98 -4.52
CA LEU A 34 -3.41 6.74 -3.77
C LEU A 34 -2.91 5.60 -4.68
N ARG A 35 -3.44 5.50 -5.90
CA ARG A 35 -2.97 4.56 -6.93
C ARG A 35 -1.52 4.86 -7.32
N LYS A 36 -1.16 6.12 -7.53
CA LYS A 36 0.22 6.55 -7.80
C LYS A 36 1.16 6.20 -6.65
N ALA A 37 0.79 6.53 -5.41
CA ALA A 37 1.61 6.21 -4.24
C ALA A 37 1.81 4.70 -4.06
N LYS A 38 0.80 3.89 -4.37
CA LYS A 38 0.93 2.43 -4.39
C LYS A 38 1.92 1.95 -5.47
N ASN A 39 1.85 2.50 -6.67
CA ASN A 39 2.79 2.18 -7.75
C ASN A 39 4.22 2.61 -7.42
N GLU A 40 4.41 3.79 -6.83
CA GLU A 40 5.70 4.28 -6.34
C GLU A 40 6.28 3.33 -5.28
N TRP A 41 5.45 2.86 -4.35
CA TRP A 41 5.87 1.87 -3.35
C TRP A 41 6.28 0.55 -4.02
N MET A 42 5.48 -0.02 -4.91
CA MET A 42 5.86 -1.25 -5.63
C MET A 42 7.16 -1.09 -6.44
N ALA A 43 7.36 0.08 -7.05
CA ALA A 43 8.60 0.38 -7.77
C ALA A 43 9.81 0.49 -6.82
N ALA A 44 9.64 1.09 -5.64
CA ALA A 44 10.69 1.16 -4.63
C ALA A 44 11.06 -0.23 -4.08
N GLU A 45 10.08 -1.12 -3.89
CA GLU A 45 10.32 -2.52 -3.51
C GLU A 45 11.10 -3.26 -4.60
N SER A 46 10.68 -3.15 -5.86
CA SER A 46 11.41 -3.75 -6.98
C SER A 46 12.83 -3.20 -7.11
N TYR A 47 13.04 -1.90 -6.87
CA TYR A 47 14.36 -1.30 -6.90
C TYR A 47 15.27 -1.87 -5.80
N PHE A 48 14.78 -1.94 -4.56
CA PHE A 48 15.52 -2.54 -3.45
C PHE A 48 15.91 -3.99 -3.70
N GLU A 49 15.00 -4.79 -4.26
CA GLU A 49 15.29 -6.18 -4.64
C GLU A 49 16.35 -6.29 -5.76
N SER A 50 16.47 -5.26 -6.60
CA SER A 50 17.40 -5.26 -7.73
C SER A 50 18.82 -4.77 -7.40
N VAL A 51 18.98 -3.97 -6.33
CA VAL A 51 20.27 -3.35 -6.00
C VAL A 51 21.08 -4.18 -5.01
N SER A 52 22.40 -4.16 -5.18
CA SER A 52 23.35 -4.84 -4.28
C SER A 52 24.54 -3.96 -3.88
N ASP A 53 24.67 -2.79 -4.50
CA ASP A 53 25.65 -1.78 -4.09
C ASP A 53 25.23 -1.21 -2.72
N PRO A 54 26.10 -1.24 -1.69
CA PRO A 54 25.75 -0.79 -0.34
C PRO A 54 25.20 0.63 -0.25
N ASP A 55 25.74 1.57 -1.03
CA ASP A 55 25.29 2.96 -1.00
C ASP A 55 23.90 3.10 -1.65
N LEU A 56 23.63 2.29 -2.68
CA LEU A 56 22.32 2.24 -3.33
C LEU A 56 21.28 1.47 -2.49
N VAL A 57 21.71 0.48 -1.71
CA VAL A 57 20.84 -0.26 -0.78
C VAL A 57 20.33 0.66 0.33
N GLU A 58 21.19 1.50 0.92
CA GLU A 58 20.78 2.50 1.91
C GLU A 58 19.71 3.44 1.34
N TYR A 59 19.96 3.96 0.12
CA TYR A 59 18.98 4.77 -0.59
C TYR A 59 17.66 4.01 -0.85
N ALA A 60 17.74 2.74 -1.26
CA ALA A 60 16.58 1.92 -1.54
C ALA A 60 15.71 1.67 -0.29
N VAL A 61 16.33 1.45 0.87
CA VAL A 61 15.62 1.34 2.16
C VAL A 61 14.86 2.63 2.47
N TYR A 62 15.54 3.77 2.39
CA TYR A 62 14.93 5.08 2.62
C TYR A 62 13.75 5.34 1.66
N ASN A 63 13.93 4.98 0.38
CA ASN A 63 12.91 5.18 -0.64
C ASN A 63 11.66 4.33 -0.37
N ILE A 64 11.81 3.05 -0.01
CA ILE A 64 10.68 2.19 0.37
C ILE A 64 9.92 2.78 1.56
N GLU A 65 10.63 3.21 2.61
CA GLU A 65 9.98 3.77 3.80
C GLU A 65 9.19 5.04 3.45
N THR A 66 9.77 5.90 2.62
CA THR A 66 9.13 7.15 2.20
C THR A 66 7.87 6.88 1.39
N ALA A 67 7.93 5.97 0.42
CA ALA A 67 6.79 5.59 -0.40
C ALA A 67 5.66 4.94 0.43
N LYS A 68 6.01 4.05 1.37
CA LYS A 68 5.06 3.46 2.34
C LYS A 68 4.36 4.52 3.17
N ARG A 69 5.11 5.45 3.76
CA ARG A 69 4.54 6.54 4.58
C ARG A 69 3.58 7.40 3.78
N LYS A 70 3.93 7.76 2.53
CA LYS A 70 3.05 8.51 1.62
C LYS A 70 1.75 7.76 1.35
N TYR A 71 1.83 6.48 0.99
CA TYR A 71 0.64 5.66 0.74
C TYR A 71 -0.28 5.56 1.96
N PHE A 72 0.25 5.27 3.15
CA PHE A 72 -0.57 5.16 4.36
C PHE A 72 -1.18 6.51 4.80
N TYR A 73 -0.46 7.61 4.61
CA TYR A 73 -1.00 8.95 4.84
C TYR A 73 -2.22 9.22 3.93
N LEU A 74 -2.09 8.95 2.63
CA LEU A 74 -3.17 9.13 1.66
C LEU A 74 -4.35 8.19 1.96
N LEU A 75 -4.08 6.96 2.39
CA LEU A 75 -5.12 6.02 2.81
C LEU A 75 -5.88 6.51 4.03
N LYS A 76 -5.19 7.11 5.01
CA LYS A 76 -5.83 7.73 6.17
C LYS A 76 -6.71 8.91 5.75
N LYS A 77 -6.19 9.79 4.89
CA LYS A 77 -6.93 10.93 4.35
C LYS A 77 -8.17 10.48 3.57
N ALA A 78 -8.04 9.42 2.77
CA ALA A 78 -9.15 8.85 2.01
C ALA A 78 -10.28 8.35 2.94
N LYS A 79 -9.92 7.66 4.02
CA LYS A 79 -10.89 7.24 5.05
C LYS A 79 -11.58 8.42 5.74
N GLU A 80 -10.83 9.48 6.05
CA GLU A 80 -11.39 10.70 6.66
C GLU A 80 -12.39 11.41 5.72
N GLU A 81 -12.19 11.29 4.40
CA GLU A 81 -13.07 11.84 3.36
C GLU A 81 -14.22 10.88 2.97
N GLY A 82 -14.34 9.74 3.65
CA GLY A 82 -15.37 8.72 3.37
C GLY A 82 -15.15 7.95 2.06
N ILE A 83 -13.95 8.02 1.48
CA ILE A 83 -13.55 7.29 0.28
C ILE A 83 -13.20 5.88 0.64
N THR A 84 -13.70 4.94 -0.16
CA THR A 84 -13.55 3.54 0.16
C THR A 84 -12.95 2.76 -0.99
N SER A 85 -12.36 1.61 -0.68
CA SER A 85 -11.50 0.85 -1.61
C SER A 85 -12.19 0.37 -2.90
N GLY A 86 -13.48 0.62 -3.09
CA GLY A 86 -14.20 0.36 -4.35
C GLY A 86 -13.79 1.26 -5.52
N ASP A 87 -13.22 2.43 -5.22
CA ASP A 87 -12.97 3.46 -6.23
C ASP A 87 -11.50 3.46 -6.74
N VAL A 88 -10.62 2.70 -6.08
CA VAL A 88 -9.20 2.53 -6.45
C VAL A 88 -9.06 1.28 -7.33
N LYS A 89 -9.48 1.35 -8.59
CA LYS A 89 -9.16 0.30 -9.58
C LYS A 89 -7.83 0.54 -10.28
#